data_AF-A0A1Z9FJU7-F1
#
_entry.id   AF-A0A1Z9FJU7-F1
#
_cell.length_a   1.000
_cell.length_b   1.000
_cell.length_c   1.000
_cell.angle_alpha   90.00
_cell.angle_beta   90.00
_cell.angle_gamma   90.00
#
_symmetry.space_group_name_H-M   'P 1'
#
loop_
_entity.id
_entity.type
_entity.pdbx_description
1 polymer ?
#
loop_
_entity_poly.entity_id
_entity_poly.type
_entity_poly.pdbx_seq_one_letter_code
_entity_poly.pdbx_strand_id
1 'polypeptide(L)'
;MKTGRRKAVFERIVNPLLLKHLTNPHGNEESIAKGIPIKYLKYFKEISNHKNAKKIRYRYRGKSKLGYDRPYSYCHMNGADTFAIYYR
;
A
#
# COMPACT_ATOMS: atom_id res chain seq x y z
N MET A 1 -4.23 -25.65 -6.99
CA MET A 1 -5.26 -24.59 -7.23
C MET A 1 -4.98 -23.26 -6.47
N LYS A 2 -3.76 -22.68 -6.47
CA LYS A 2 -3.44 -21.44 -5.71
C LYS A 2 -3.47 -20.14 -6.53
N THR A 3 -3.70 -20.22 -7.84
CA THR A 3 -3.61 -19.08 -8.78
C THR A 3 -4.90 -18.24 -8.82
N GLY A 4 -6.07 -18.88 -8.68
CA GLY A 4 -7.37 -18.21 -8.79
C GLY A 4 -7.65 -17.20 -7.65
N ARG A 5 -7.28 -17.53 -6.41
CA ARG A 5 -7.50 -16.64 -5.26
C ARG A 5 -6.73 -15.33 -5.40
N ARG A 6 -5.43 -15.38 -5.68
CA ARG A 6 -4.61 -14.16 -5.81
C ARG A 6 -5.06 -13.32 -6.99
N LYS A 7 -5.42 -13.95 -8.11
CA LYS A 7 -6.03 -13.23 -9.24
C LYS A 7 -7.33 -12.54 -8.82
N ALA A 8 -8.21 -13.23 -8.12
CA ALA A 8 -9.46 -12.64 -7.63
C ALA A 8 -9.22 -11.50 -6.62
N VAL A 9 -8.27 -11.65 -5.69
CA VAL A 9 -7.88 -10.59 -4.74
C VAL A 9 -7.30 -9.39 -5.48
N PHE A 10 -6.46 -9.64 -6.48
CA PHE A 10 -5.89 -8.57 -7.30
C PHE A 10 -6.99 -7.81 -8.03
N GLU A 11 -7.81 -8.49 -8.83
CA GLU A 11 -8.82 -7.85 -9.65
C GLU A 11 -9.92 -7.16 -8.84
N ARG A 12 -10.37 -7.79 -7.74
CA ARG A 12 -11.53 -7.28 -6.98
C ARG A 12 -11.17 -6.26 -5.90
N ILE A 13 -9.93 -6.29 -5.39
CA ILE A 13 -9.52 -5.47 -4.24
C ILE A 13 -8.35 -4.56 -4.60
N VAL A 14 -7.24 -5.13 -5.06
CA VAL A 14 -5.99 -4.37 -5.23
C VAL A 14 -6.05 -3.44 -6.42
N ASN A 15 -6.50 -3.91 -7.59
CA ASN A 15 -6.60 -3.16 -8.83
C ASN A 15 -7.49 -1.91 -8.71
N PRO A 16 -8.76 -1.99 -8.22
CA PRO A 16 -9.59 -0.79 -8.08
C PRO A 16 -9.02 0.20 -7.06
N LEU A 17 -8.39 -0.28 -5.98
CA LEU A 17 -7.72 0.60 -5.02
C LEU A 17 -6.47 1.25 -5.60
N LEU A 18 -5.67 0.53 -6.40
CA LEU A 18 -4.53 1.09 -7.11
C LEU A 18 -4.95 2.19 -8.08
N LEU A 19 -5.99 1.94 -8.88
CA LEU A 19 -6.51 2.92 -9.83
C LEU A 19 -7.06 4.16 -9.12
N LYS A 20 -7.82 3.97 -8.04
CA LYS A 20 -8.39 5.08 -7.26
C LYS A 20 -7.33 5.95 -6.57
N HIS A 21 -6.26 5.31 -6.10
CA HIS A 21 -5.18 5.98 -5.35
C HIS A 21 -3.93 6.19 -6.18
N LEU A 22 -4.04 6.07 -7.51
CA LEU A 22 -2.92 6.24 -8.43
C LEU A 22 -2.40 7.66 -8.28
N THR A 23 -1.09 7.78 -8.14
CA THR A 23 -0.47 9.08 -8.13
C THR A 23 -0.54 9.70 -9.52
N ASN A 24 -0.66 11.03 -9.61
CA ASN A 24 -0.70 11.72 -10.90
C ASN A 24 0.58 11.39 -11.71
N PRO A 25 0.48 10.74 -12.88
CA PRO A 25 1.64 10.36 -13.68
C PRO A 25 2.37 11.56 -14.29
N HIS A 26 1.73 12.73 -14.34
CA HIS A 26 2.35 13.97 -14.82
C HIS A 26 2.87 14.87 -13.68
N GLY A 27 2.79 14.39 -12.43
CA GLY A 27 3.36 15.10 -11.28
C GLY A 27 4.80 14.68 -11.01
N ASN A 28 5.51 15.49 -10.22
CA ASN A 28 6.88 15.18 -9.74
C ASN A 28 6.90 14.14 -8.61
N GLU A 29 5.88 13.28 -8.51
CA GLU A 29 5.75 12.32 -7.41
C GLU A 29 6.32 10.96 -7.78
N GLU A 30 7.27 10.48 -6.99
CA GLU A 30 7.89 9.15 -7.18
C GLU A 30 7.03 7.97 -6.72
N SER A 31 5.90 8.23 -6.04
CA SER A 31 5.01 7.16 -5.59
C SER A 31 4.15 6.62 -6.74
N ILE A 32 3.91 5.31 -6.73
CA ILE A 32 2.98 4.64 -7.66
C ILE A 32 1.53 4.93 -7.26
N ALA A 33 1.23 4.78 -5.96
CA ALA A 33 -0.08 5.05 -5.40
C ALA A 33 0.06 5.48 -3.93
N LYS A 34 -0.81 6.37 -3.46
CA LYS A 34 -0.76 6.92 -2.09
C LYS A 34 -2.13 7.13 -1.46
N GLY A 35 -2.18 7.07 -0.14
CA GLY A 35 -3.42 7.29 0.63
C GLY A 35 -4.32 6.05 0.68
N ILE A 36 -3.80 4.86 0.39
CA ILE A 36 -4.57 3.61 0.46
C ILE A 36 -4.79 3.26 1.94
N PRO A 37 -6.04 2.98 2.39
CA PRO A 37 -6.30 2.66 3.80
C PRO A 37 -5.53 1.43 4.29
N ILE A 38 -4.96 1.51 5.50
CA ILE A 38 -4.07 0.48 6.06
C ILE A 38 -4.72 -0.91 6.15
N LYS A 39 -6.05 -0.97 6.33
CA LYS A 39 -6.81 -2.23 6.39
C LYS A 39 -6.64 -3.12 5.16
N TYR A 40 -6.28 -2.54 4.01
CA TYR A 40 -6.06 -3.27 2.77
C TYR A 40 -4.62 -3.75 2.59
N LEU A 41 -3.68 -3.33 3.44
CA LEU A 41 -2.25 -3.65 3.33
C LEU A 41 -1.98 -5.15 3.21
N LYS A 42 -2.76 -5.98 3.92
CA LYS A 42 -2.63 -7.45 3.87
C LYS A 42 -2.81 -8.02 2.46
N TYR A 43 -3.78 -7.49 1.69
CA TYR A 43 -4.04 -7.93 0.33
C TYR A 43 -2.92 -7.49 -0.62
N PHE A 44 -2.41 -6.27 -0.43
CA PHE A 44 -1.27 -5.78 -1.21
C PHE A 44 -0.01 -6.62 -0.96
N LYS A 45 0.28 -6.97 0.30
CA LYS A 45 1.40 -7.86 0.65
C LYS A 45 1.18 -9.28 0.11
N GLU A 46 -0.05 -9.80 0.11
CA GLU A 46 -0.37 -11.11 -0.48
C GLU A 46 -0.02 -11.17 -1.97
N ILE A 47 -0.23 -10.09 -2.72
CA ILE A 47 0.12 -9.99 -4.14
C ILE A 47 1.61 -9.72 -4.34
N SER A 48 2.19 -8.76 -3.62
CA SER A 48 3.59 -8.34 -3.83
C SER A 48 4.64 -9.33 -3.33
N ASN A 49 4.28 -10.21 -2.40
CA ASN A 49 5.16 -11.28 -1.93
C ASN A 49 5.26 -12.46 -2.92
N HIS A 50 4.60 -12.39 -4.07
CA HIS A 50 4.72 -13.39 -5.11
C HIS A 50 6.08 -13.27 -5.82
N LYS A 51 6.74 -14.40 -6.11
CA LYS A 51 8.07 -14.45 -6.73
C LYS A 51 8.22 -13.65 -8.03
N ASN A 52 7.14 -13.56 -8.82
CA ASN A 52 7.11 -12.83 -10.10
C ASN A 52 6.54 -11.41 -9.97
N ALA A 53 6.20 -10.96 -8.76
CA ALA A 53 5.69 -9.61 -8.57
C ALA A 53 6.84 -8.58 -8.64
N LYS A 54 6.51 -7.37 -9.08
CA LYS A 54 7.46 -6.25 -9.11
C LYS A 54 7.90 -5.93 -7.68
N LYS A 55 9.20 -5.71 -7.48
CA LYS A 55 9.74 -5.25 -6.19
C LYS A 55 9.23 -3.83 -5.93
N ILE A 56 8.55 -3.65 -4.81
CA ILE A 56 7.97 -2.37 -4.39
C ILE A 56 8.31 -2.08 -2.92
N ARG A 57 8.25 -0.81 -2.54
CA ARG A 57 8.43 -0.36 -1.16
C ARG A 57 7.13 0.22 -0.62
N TYR A 58 6.75 -0.22 0.58
CA TYR A 58 5.64 0.36 1.33
C TYR A 58 6.13 1.44 2.28
N ARG A 59 5.45 2.59 2.31
CA ARG A 59 5.66 3.65 3.29
C ARG A 59 4.34 3.91 4.02
N TYR A 60 4.38 3.89 5.35
CA TYR A 60 3.20 4.09 6.17
C TYR A 60 3.00 5.59 6.48
N ARG A 61 1.73 5.98 6.64
CA ARG A 61 1.30 7.35 6.90
C ARG A 61 0.16 7.33 7.92
N GLY A 62 0.18 8.27 8.85
CA GLY A 62 -0.85 8.42 9.87
C GLY A 62 -0.56 9.59 10.79
N LYS A 63 -1.47 9.88 11.71
CA LYS A 63 -1.30 10.92 12.74
C LYS A 63 -1.03 10.28 14.12
N SER A 64 -0.53 11.08 15.07
CA SER A 64 -0.48 10.66 16.47
C SER A 64 -1.91 10.45 17.00
N LYS A 65 -2.06 9.48 17.90
CA LYS A 65 -3.33 9.08 18.50
C LYS A 65 -3.12 8.82 19.98
N LEU A 66 -4.20 8.79 20.76
CA LEU A 66 -4.13 8.40 22.16
C LEU A 66 -3.46 7.01 22.28
N GLY A 67 -2.33 6.93 22.99
CA GLY A 67 -1.54 5.70 23.13
C GLY A 67 -0.57 5.39 21.98
N TYR A 68 -0.46 6.28 20.98
CA TYR A 68 0.54 6.18 19.92
C TYR A 68 1.07 7.56 19.50
N ASP A 69 2.25 7.90 20.00
CA ASP A 69 3.00 9.06 19.56
C ASP A 69 3.78 8.73 18.31
N ARG A 70 3.38 9.34 17.19
CA ARG A 70 4.03 9.08 15.91
C ARG A 70 5.41 9.75 15.91
N PRO A 71 6.49 9.00 15.62
CA PRO A 71 7.79 9.62 15.36
C PRO A 71 7.72 10.64 14.22
N TYR A 72 8.52 11.69 14.31
CA TYR A 72 8.54 12.76 13.31
C TYR A 72 8.89 12.19 11.92
N SER A 73 9.99 11.45 11.83
CA SER A 73 10.57 11.01 10.56
C SER A 73 9.86 9.82 9.90
N TYR A 74 9.06 9.04 10.64
CA TYR A 74 8.38 7.86 10.08
C TYR A 74 7.15 7.44 10.89
N CYS A 75 6.31 6.61 10.27
CA CYS A 75 5.13 6.04 10.91
C CYS A 75 5.29 4.52 10.98
N HIS A 76 5.05 3.93 12.15
CA HIS A 76 4.98 2.48 12.32
C HIS A 76 3.71 1.94 11.67
N MET A 77 3.77 0.70 11.19
CA MET A 77 2.63 0.03 10.56
C MET A 77 1.39 -0.02 11.46
N ASN A 78 1.59 -0.25 12.77
CA ASN A 78 0.49 -0.42 13.74
C ASN A 78 -0.28 0.87 14.02
N GLY A 79 0.39 2.03 13.91
CA GLY A 79 -0.22 3.34 14.11
C GLY A 79 -0.59 4.06 12.81
N ALA A 80 -0.45 3.39 11.67
CA ALA A 80 -0.70 4.00 10.37
C ALA A 80 -2.20 4.02 10.03
N ASP A 81 -2.64 5.07 9.34
CA ASP A 81 -3.99 5.19 8.80
C ASP A 81 -4.03 4.73 7.35
N THR A 82 -2.98 5.04 6.61
CA THR A 82 -2.83 4.75 5.18
C THR A 82 -1.40 4.33 4.85
N PHE A 83 -1.19 3.84 3.64
CA PHE A 83 0.12 3.57 3.09
C PHE A 83 0.25 4.10 1.65
N ALA A 84 1.51 4.25 1.24
CA ALA A 84 1.91 4.58 -0.12
C ALA A 84 2.88 3.52 -0.65
N ILE A 85 2.90 3.36 -1.97
CA ILE A 85 3.70 2.39 -2.70
C ILE A 85 4.68 3.15 -3.57
N TYR A 86 5.95 2.75 -3.53
CA TYR A 86 7.03 3.30 -4.33
C TYR A 86 7.70 2.18 -5.12
N TYR A 87 8.35 2.55 -6.22
CA TYR A 87 9.32 1.67 -6.86
C TYR A 87 10.48 1.35 -5.88
N ARG A 88 11.09 0.19 -6.05
CA ARG A 88 12.27 -0.23 -5.29
C ARG A 88 13.47 -0.29 -6.21
#